data_AF-A0A914XEE4-F1
#
_entry.id   AF-A0A914XEE4-F1
#
_cell.length_a   1.000
_cell.length_b   1.000
_cell.length_c   1.000
_cell.angle_alpha   90.00
_cell.angle_beta   90.00
_cell.angle_gamma   90.00
#
_symmetry.space_group_name_H-M   'P 1'
#
loop_
_entity.id
_entity.type
_entity.pdbx_description
1 polymer ?
#
loop_
_entity_poly.entity_id
_entity_poly.type
_entity_poly.pdbx_seq_one_letter_code
_entity_poly.pdbx_strand_id
1 'polypeptide(L)'
;MKSYTSLLACFAIVAVSVAHVKAERPSAIEVLNAIAAIEAAETGCQIGAGDFVFVVDESGSVGAPAFATALKFVANLTLALNIGQGDDQSRVGLVKFGSTASVAFYLNSYMTNSALYNAIVATTYANGGTNIASGMDAAINQVFTTAGGVRPSAPRIMIVLTDGGDSTNVSASHQNAVNKNITTYAIAIGSGVSYNQLLRVTGDMSKVFNVSTFDGLAQFLPTFCQDLSTNKPRECKCTSYNVYLDIVIAIDSSDGVGIGFTNMKELLADIVRHMTVNQTTGVRASRIAVINFAQTAQVVADLTTFQSAAEASTAIENINPLGGKTVNFESVILNASQIFASDGNRPNIKDVLLLFSSASAKCPENSACRPAADLMLSEVVIATFAMGFEDPPPTLQLGSPCYMQNNTGNLAQKILYALCQVNCYCAPYYTQFISTTDKCHKYAECVLAGPHGLETWEGARRTCQATTPGLKGYMVDSLSKEKEQFLFSIAKANQTAPYWIGLNDQASPGTYMWDRGVDSPVPLRPSDYINWYTSPNDAGQQYCVMGDVTNFGYTSNWFNYLCDDIFGDGGIKYVLCQTIAYDTDNVPGTL
;
A
#
# COMPACT_ATOMS: atom_id res chain seq x y z
N MET A 1 -22.79 22.20 22.27
CA MET A 1 -24.25 21.96 22.39
C MET A 1 -25.00 21.74 21.07
N LYS A 2 -24.38 21.85 19.89
CA LYS A 2 -25.03 21.53 18.58
C LYS A 2 -24.81 20.08 18.08
N SER A 3 -24.11 19.24 18.83
CA SER A 3 -23.71 17.87 18.40
C SER A 3 -24.61 16.73 18.93
N TYR A 4 -25.61 17.03 19.76
CA TYR A 4 -26.51 16.01 20.35
C TYR A 4 -27.89 15.95 19.68
N THR A 5 -28.26 16.96 18.90
CA THR A 5 -29.56 17.04 18.20
C THR A 5 -29.62 16.22 16.92
N SER A 6 -28.48 15.88 16.30
CA SER A 6 -28.41 15.00 15.12
C SER A 6 -28.54 13.51 15.47
N LEU A 7 -28.06 13.08 16.64
CA LEU A 7 -28.22 11.69 17.10
C LEU A 7 -29.68 11.35 17.43
N LEU A 8 -30.45 12.28 18.01
CA LEU A 8 -31.88 12.07 18.30
C LEU A 8 -32.75 12.02 17.04
N ALA A 9 -32.34 12.68 15.95
CA ALA A 9 -33.05 12.64 14.67
C ALA A 9 -32.89 11.29 13.95
N CYS A 10 -31.71 10.64 14.05
CA CYS A 10 -31.52 9.27 13.55
C CYS A 10 -32.33 8.22 14.35
N PHE A 11 -32.45 8.39 15.67
CA PHE A 11 -33.30 7.53 16.50
C PHE A 11 -34.79 7.60 16.10
N ALA A 12 -35.27 8.76 15.65
CA ALA A 12 -36.66 8.93 15.22
C ALA A 12 -36.98 8.25 13.89
N ILE A 13 -36.03 8.18 12.95
CA ILE A 13 -36.25 7.58 11.62
C ILE A 13 -36.25 6.04 11.70
N VAL A 14 -35.41 5.47 12.57
CA VAL A 14 -35.42 4.02 12.86
C VAL A 14 -36.68 3.64 13.65
N ALA A 15 -37.15 4.48 14.58
CA ALA A 15 -38.38 4.20 15.32
C ALA A 15 -39.65 4.20 14.44
N VAL A 16 -39.69 5.03 13.38
CA VAL A 16 -40.87 5.17 12.52
C VAL A 16 -40.99 4.07 11.46
N SER A 17 -39.88 3.44 11.05
CA SER A 17 -39.90 2.32 10.09
C SER A 17 -40.12 0.94 10.75
N VAL A 18 -40.09 0.85 12.09
CA VAL A 18 -40.38 -0.37 12.86
C VAL A 18 -41.84 -0.45 13.33
N ALA A 19 -42.65 0.62 13.14
CA ALA A 19 -43.99 0.71 13.71
C ALA A 19 -45.11 -0.07 12.97
N HIS A 20 -44.81 -0.84 11.91
CA HIS A 20 -45.84 -1.60 11.16
C HIS A 20 -45.56 -3.10 11.00
N VAL A 21 -44.66 -3.68 11.79
CA VAL A 21 -44.45 -5.13 11.84
C VAL A 21 -44.64 -5.61 13.28
N LYS A 22 -45.59 -6.54 13.50
CA LYS A 22 -45.61 -7.36 14.72
C LYS A 22 -44.28 -8.13 14.78
N ALA A 23 -43.32 -7.72 15.61
CA ALA A 23 -42.10 -8.51 15.81
C ALA A 23 -41.43 -8.16 17.15
N GLU A 24 -40.77 -9.17 17.72
CA GLU A 24 -40.07 -9.18 18.99
C GLU A 24 -38.99 -8.08 19.09
N ARG A 25 -38.60 -7.72 20.33
CA ARG A 25 -37.51 -6.75 20.54
C ARG A 25 -36.23 -7.29 19.87
N PRO A 26 -35.52 -6.51 19.04
CA PRO A 26 -34.28 -6.95 18.44
C PRO A 26 -33.26 -7.30 19.53
N SER A 27 -32.50 -8.35 19.29
CA SER A 27 -31.39 -8.77 20.14
C SER A 27 -30.28 -7.71 20.15
N ALA A 28 -29.45 -7.71 21.20
CA ALA A 28 -28.30 -6.80 21.30
C ALA A 28 -27.34 -6.94 20.11
N ILE A 29 -27.24 -8.13 19.52
CA ILE A 29 -26.39 -8.41 18.35
C ILE A 29 -26.99 -7.77 17.09
N GLU A 30 -28.30 -7.81 16.90
CA GLU A 30 -28.93 -7.16 15.73
C GLU A 30 -28.76 -5.64 15.77
N VAL A 31 -28.80 -5.04 16.97
CA VAL A 31 -28.51 -3.62 17.15
C VAL A 31 -27.03 -3.31 16.86
N LEU A 32 -26.10 -4.15 17.34
CA LEU A 32 -24.67 -4.01 17.05
C LEU A 32 -24.35 -4.17 15.57
N ASN A 33 -24.97 -5.12 14.87
CA ASN A 33 -24.82 -5.32 13.43
C ASN A 33 -25.30 -4.08 12.65
N ALA A 34 -26.43 -3.50 13.05
CA ALA A 34 -26.94 -2.29 12.42
C ALA A 34 -26.01 -1.09 12.64
N ILE A 35 -25.43 -0.93 13.84
CA ILE A 35 -24.46 0.12 14.14
C ILE A 35 -23.18 -0.07 13.31
N ALA A 36 -22.62 -1.28 13.28
CA ALA A 36 -21.42 -1.58 12.49
C ALA A 36 -21.65 -1.37 10.98
N ALA A 37 -22.83 -1.74 10.46
CA ALA A 37 -23.21 -1.47 9.07
C ALA A 37 -23.38 0.03 8.79
N ILE A 38 -23.89 0.82 9.75
CA ILE A 38 -23.98 2.28 9.65
C ILE A 38 -22.58 2.91 9.70
N GLU A 39 -21.70 2.50 10.61
CA GLU A 39 -20.32 2.99 10.68
C GLU A 39 -19.53 2.63 9.41
N ALA A 40 -19.72 1.41 8.87
CA ALA A 40 -19.16 1.00 7.58
C ALA A 40 -19.75 1.81 6.42
N ALA A 41 -21.05 2.10 6.42
CA ALA A 41 -21.69 2.93 5.40
C ALA A 41 -21.27 4.41 5.47
N GLU A 42 -21.12 4.97 6.67
CA GLU A 42 -20.64 6.35 6.91
C GLU A 42 -19.16 6.51 6.53
N THR A 43 -18.35 5.45 6.65
CA THR A 43 -16.96 5.42 6.18
C THR A 43 -16.82 5.02 4.71
N GLY A 44 -17.91 4.67 4.01
CA GLY A 44 -17.86 4.14 2.65
C GLY A 44 -17.16 2.78 2.53
N CYS A 45 -16.94 2.10 3.66
CA CYS A 45 -16.31 0.80 3.76
C CYS A 45 -17.23 -0.29 3.22
N GLN A 46 -16.94 -0.79 2.02
CA GLN A 46 -17.52 -2.02 1.46
C GLN A 46 -16.40 -3.04 1.31
N ILE A 47 -16.12 -3.81 2.37
CA ILE A 47 -15.13 -4.89 2.31
C ILE A 47 -15.66 -5.97 1.35
N GLY A 48 -14.89 -6.27 0.29
CA GLY A 48 -15.23 -7.34 -0.63
C GLY A 48 -15.30 -8.71 0.05
N ALA A 49 -16.01 -9.65 -0.58
CA ALA A 49 -16.05 -11.04 -0.15
C ALA A 49 -14.62 -11.62 -0.03
N GLY A 50 -14.33 -12.33 1.05
CA GLY A 50 -13.01 -12.89 1.29
C GLY A 50 -12.98 -14.01 2.34
N ASP A 51 -11.87 -14.73 2.37
CA ASP A 51 -11.58 -15.73 3.39
C ASP A 51 -10.58 -15.16 4.38
N PHE A 52 -11.04 -14.90 5.61
CA PHE A 52 -10.28 -14.23 6.66
C PHE A 52 -9.88 -15.21 7.76
N VAL A 53 -8.61 -15.21 8.17
CA VAL A 53 -8.15 -15.98 9.32
C VAL A 53 -7.47 -15.06 10.32
N PHE A 54 -8.03 -15.01 11.52
CA PHE A 54 -7.44 -14.28 12.65
C PHE A 54 -6.49 -15.19 13.41
N VAL A 55 -5.27 -14.71 13.69
CA VAL A 55 -4.23 -15.41 14.44
C VAL A 55 -3.97 -14.60 15.70
N VAL A 56 -4.51 -15.04 16.84
CA VAL A 56 -4.57 -14.24 18.06
C VAL A 56 -3.61 -14.78 19.12
N ASP A 57 -2.77 -13.88 19.64
CA ASP A 57 -1.80 -14.17 20.68
C ASP A 57 -2.47 -14.38 22.05
N GLU A 58 -2.33 -15.57 22.62
CA GLU A 58 -2.77 -15.95 23.96
C GLU A 58 -1.61 -16.13 24.94
N SER A 59 -0.45 -15.53 24.65
CA SER A 59 0.74 -15.57 25.51
C SER A 59 0.54 -14.85 26.83
N GLY A 60 1.42 -15.18 27.79
CA GLY A 60 1.42 -14.60 29.12
C GLY A 60 1.72 -13.11 29.17
N SER A 61 2.43 -12.56 28.18
CA SER A 61 2.71 -11.12 28.09
C SER A 61 1.46 -10.33 27.70
N VAL A 62 0.59 -10.92 26.87
CA VAL A 62 -0.74 -10.37 26.56
C VAL A 62 -1.65 -10.44 27.81
N GLY A 63 -1.75 -11.63 28.42
CA GLY A 63 -2.62 -11.85 29.57
C GLY A 63 -4.12 -11.90 29.23
N ALA A 64 -4.90 -12.54 30.10
CA ALA A 64 -6.32 -12.81 29.86
C ALA A 64 -7.18 -11.54 29.57
N PRO A 65 -7.00 -10.38 30.25
CA PRO A 65 -7.79 -9.19 29.96
C PRO A 65 -7.54 -8.61 28.56
N ALA A 66 -6.28 -8.56 28.11
CA ALA A 66 -5.95 -8.05 26.79
C ALA A 66 -6.37 -9.04 25.69
N PHE A 67 -6.24 -10.35 25.93
CA PHE A 67 -6.75 -11.38 25.03
C PHE A 67 -8.27 -11.26 24.82
N ALA A 68 -9.04 -11.10 25.90
CA ALA A 68 -10.49 -10.89 25.80
C ALA A 68 -10.84 -9.60 25.04
N THR A 69 -10.02 -8.56 25.19
CA THR A 69 -10.14 -7.31 24.43
C THR A 69 -9.87 -7.54 22.94
N ALA A 70 -8.83 -8.31 22.59
CA ALA A 70 -8.52 -8.70 21.23
C ALA A 70 -9.65 -9.50 20.57
N LEU A 71 -10.23 -10.47 21.29
CA LEU A 71 -11.37 -11.24 20.77
C LEU A 71 -12.60 -10.35 20.51
N LYS A 72 -12.88 -9.37 21.38
CA LYS A 72 -13.96 -8.40 21.14
C LYS A 72 -13.68 -7.52 19.92
N PHE A 73 -12.43 -7.09 19.74
CA PHE A 73 -12.02 -6.37 18.54
C PHE A 73 -12.27 -7.20 17.27
N VAL A 74 -11.82 -8.47 17.26
CA VAL A 74 -12.05 -9.39 16.14
C VAL A 74 -13.54 -9.60 15.90
N ALA A 75 -14.32 -9.83 16.95
CA ALA A 75 -15.76 -10.05 16.84
C ALA A 75 -16.47 -8.82 16.22
N ASN A 76 -16.14 -7.61 16.68
CA ASN A 76 -16.69 -6.37 16.13
C ASN A 76 -16.31 -6.15 14.67
N LEU A 77 -15.05 -6.41 14.30
CA LEU A 77 -14.59 -6.33 12.91
C LEU A 77 -15.39 -7.26 11.99
N THR A 78 -15.70 -8.47 12.44
CA THR A 78 -16.50 -9.42 11.64
C THR A 78 -17.95 -8.97 11.41
N LEU A 79 -18.47 -8.00 12.18
CA LEU A 79 -19.81 -7.45 11.94
C LEU A 79 -19.89 -6.60 10.67
N ALA A 80 -18.76 -6.05 10.20
CA ALA A 80 -18.68 -5.31 8.94
C ALA A 80 -18.61 -6.23 7.71
N LEU A 81 -18.50 -7.55 7.90
CA LEU A 81 -18.42 -8.53 6.82
C LEU A 81 -19.81 -9.16 6.56
N ASN A 82 -20.16 -9.37 5.29
CA ASN A 82 -21.33 -10.17 4.92
C ASN A 82 -20.98 -11.68 5.04
N ILE A 83 -21.23 -12.31 6.19
CA ILE A 83 -20.82 -13.71 6.43
C ILE A 83 -21.80 -14.70 5.81
N GLY A 84 -21.30 -15.72 5.12
CA GLY A 84 -22.12 -16.81 4.61
C GLY A 84 -21.42 -17.77 3.65
N GLN A 85 -22.22 -18.57 2.94
CA GLN A 85 -21.73 -19.65 2.08
C GLN A 85 -21.46 -19.21 0.63
N GLY A 86 -22.14 -18.16 0.15
CA GLY A 86 -22.06 -17.70 -1.23
C GLY A 86 -20.69 -17.15 -1.62
N ASP A 87 -20.42 -17.10 -2.93
CA ASP A 87 -19.15 -16.59 -3.47
C ASP A 87 -18.98 -15.07 -3.27
N ASP A 88 -20.09 -14.35 -3.06
CA ASP A 88 -20.18 -12.94 -2.71
C ASP A 88 -20.20 -12.66 -1.20
N GLN A 89 -20.05 -13.71 -0.37
CA GLN A 89 -20.02 -13.62 1.09
C GLN A 89 -18.63 -13.94 1.65
N SER A 90 -18.38 -13.59 2.90
CA SER A 90 -17.10 -13.79 3.58
C SER A 90 -17.14 -15.00 4.52
N ARG A 91 -15.96 -15.61 4.73
CA ARG A 91 -15.76 -16.74 5.65
C ARG A 91 -14.66 -16.40 6.63
N VAL A 92 -14.78 -16.85 7.89
CA VAL A 92 -13.86 -16.48 8.97
C VAL A 92 -13.39 -17.71 9.75
N GLY A 93 -12.08 -17.84 9.92
CA GLY A 93 -11.43 -18.81 10.80
C GLY A 93 -10.66 -18.11 11.92
N LEU A 94 -10.38 -18.85 12.99
CA LEU A 94 -9.64 -18.34 14.15
C LEU A 94 -8.60 -19.36 14.61
N VAL A 95 -7.36 -18.90 14.70
CA VAL A 95 -6.23 -19.61 15.30
C VAL A 95 -5.78 -18.80 16.50
N LYS A 96 -5.45 -19.48 17.59
CA LYS A 96 -4.82 -18.88 18.77
C LYS A 96 -3.44 -19.48 18.99
N PHE A 97 -2.50 -18.70 19.51
CA PHE A 97 -1.14 -19.16 19.73
C PHE A 97 -0.54 -18.63 21.02
N GLY A 98 0.17 -19.50 21.73
CA GLY A 98 1.10 -19.13 22.79
C GLY A 98 2.45 -19.76 22.49
N SER A 99 2.87 -20.73 23.31
CA SER A 99 4.03 -21.58 22.98
C SER A 99 3.81 -22.44 21.74
N THR A 100 2.56 -22.82 21.48
CA THR A 100 2.10 -23.60 20.33
C THR A 100 0.79 -23.00 19.81
N ALA A 101 0.50 -23.20 18.53
CA ALA A 101 -0.78 -22.80 17.94
C ALA A 101 -1.86 -23.87 18.08
N SER A 102 -3.12 -23.43 18.16
CA SER A 102 -4.30 -24.28 18.06
C SER A 102 -5.39 -23.59 17.23
N VAL A 103 -6.10 -24.37 16.42
CA VAL A 103 -7.24 -23.88 15.62
C VAL A 103 -8.48 -23.85 16.53
N ALA A 104 -9.05 -22.68 16.74
CA ALA A 104 -10.32 -22.55 17.47
C ALA A 104 -11.50 -22.96 16.58
N PHE A 105 -11.51 -22.51 15.33
CA PHE A 105 -12.47 -22.94 14.30
C PHE A 105 -11.99 -22.59 12.88
N TYR A 106 -12.57 -23.28 11.88
CA TYR A 106 -12.21 -23.18 10.46
C TYR A 106 -13.13 -22.22 9.69
N LEU A 107 -12.77 -21.86 8.45
CA LEU A 107 -13.53 -20.92 7.60
C LEU A 107 -14.98 -21.39 7.35
N ASN A 108 -15.20 -22.70 7.30
CA ASN A 108 -16.51 -23.30 7.08
C ASN A 108 -17.30 -23.62 8.37
N SER A 109 -16.87 -23.13 9.54
CA SER A 109 -17.51 -23.47 10.82
C SER A 109 -18.76 -22.65 11.10
N TYR A 110 -18.79 -21.36 10.70
CA TYR A 110 -19.89 -20.44 10.99
C TYR A 110 -20.31 -19.67 9.74
N MET A 111 -21.63 -19.55 9.53
CA MET A 111 -22.23 -18.99 8.31
C MET A 111 -23.13 -17.79 8.56
N THR A 112 -23.14 -17.26 9.79
CA THR A 112 -23.88 -16.05 10.14
C THR A 112 -23.02 -15.21 11.09
N ASN A 113 -23.14 -13.88 11.00
CA ASN A 113 -22.42 -12.96 11.88
C ASN A 113 -22.69 -13.24 13.37
N SER A 114 -23.94 -13.57 13.74
CA SER A 114 -24.30 -13.85 15.14
C SER A 114 -23.63 -15.11 15.68
N ALA A 115 -23.63 -16.21 14.92
CA ALA A 115 -22.97 -17.45 15.35
C ALA A 115 -21.45 -17.27 15.43
N LEU A 116 -20.87 -16.58 14.46
CA LEU A 116 -19.44 -16.26 14.42
C LEU A 116 -19.03 -15.37 15.61
N TYR A 117 -19.77 -14.29 15.87
CA TYR A 117 -19.52 -13.38 16.99
C TYR A 117 -19.46 -14.14 18.32
N ASN A 118 -20.47 -14.98 18.58
CA ASN A 118 -20.55 -15.76 19.82
C ASN A 118 -19.39 -16.76 19.95
N ALA A 119 -18.97 -17.38 18.85
CA ALA A 119 -17.83 -18.30 18.84
C ALA A 119 -16.50 -17.59 19.13
N ILE A 120 -16.29 -16.40 18.58
CA ILE A 120 -15.09 -15.60 18.81
C ILE A 120 -14.99 -15.23 20.29
N VAL A 121 -16.04 -14.62 20.87
CA VAL A 121 -16.00 -14.14 22.26
C VAL A 121 -15.98 -15.28 23.30
N ALA A 122 -16.40 -16.50 22.91
CA ALA A 122 -16.33 -17.69 23.76
C ALA A 122 -14.97 -18.41 23.73
N THR A 123 -14.03 -17.96 22.88
CA THR A 123 -12.71 -18.59 22.76
C THR A 123 -11.91 -18.45 24.06
N THR A 124 -11.36 -19.56 24.55
CA THR A 124 -10.69 -19.62 25.87
C THR A 124 -9.21 -19.26 25.78
N TYR A 125 -8.70 -18.57 26.81
CA TYR A 125 -7.30 -18.21 26.98
C TYR A 125 -6.51 -19.36 27.63
N ALA A 126 -5.38 -19.78 27.04
CA ALA A 126 -4.57 -20.88 27.55
C ALA A 126 -3.20 -20.47 28.15
N ASN A 127 -2.79 -19.20 28.06
CA ASN A 127 -1.48 -18.72 28.51
C ASN A 127 -0.31 -19.41 27.75
N GLY A 128 0.92 -18.96 27.95
CA GLY A 128 2.12 -19.58 27.39
C GLY A 128 3.21 -18.60 27.02
N GLY A 129 4.23 -19.08 26.30
CA GLY A 129 5.19 -18.22 25.61
C GLY A 129 4.59 -17.60 24.35
N THR A 130 5.42 -17.05 23.46
CA THR A 130 4.99 -16.39 22.24
C THR A 130 5.70 -17.01 21.05
N ASN A 131 4.93 -17.55 20.09
CA ASN A 131 5.45 -18.19 18.87
C ASN A 131 4.54 -17.84 17.68
N ILE A 132 4.83 -16.70 17.05
CA ILE A 132 4.06 -16.17 15.93
C ILE A 132 4.17 -17.08 14.71
N ALA A 133 5.37 -17.60 14.42
CA ALA A 133 5.59 -18.52 13.31
C ALA A 133 4.66 -19.74 13.39
N SER A 134 4.51 -20.34 14.58
CA SER A 134 3.57 -21.44 14.79
C SER A 134 2.11 -21.05 14.52
N GLY A 135 1.70 -19.84 14.91
CA GLY A 135 0.35 -19.32 14.65
C GLY A 135 0.08 -19.15 13.15
N MET A 136 1.02 -18.51 12.45
CA MET A 136 0.95 -18.33 10.99
C MET A 136 0.94 -19.68 10.27
N ASP A 137 1.83 -20.61 10.62
CA ASP A 137 1.90 -21.91 9.98
C ASP A 137 0.63 -22.75 10.20
N ALA A 138 0.00 -22.65 11.37
CA ALA A 138 -1.29 -23.30 11.62
C ALA A 138 -2.41 -22.71 10.74
N ALA A 139 -2.48 -21.39 10.61
CA ALA A 139 -3.42 -20.74 9.69
C ALA A 139 -3.17 -21.19 8.23
N ILE A 140 -1.91 -21.15 7.78
CA ILE A 140 -1.50 -21.44 6.41
C ILE A 140 -1.70 -22.92 6.03
N ASN A 141 -1.43 -23.85 6.95
CA ASN A 141 -1.39 -25.28 6.64
C ASN A 141 -2.61 -26.06 7.13
N GLN A 142 -3.43 -25.49 8.02
CA GLN A 142 -4.62 -26.18 8.53
C GLN A 142 -5.91 -25.45 8.10
N VAL A 143 -5.95 -24.11 8.19
CA VAL A 143 -7.18 -23.33 7.96
C VAL A 143 -7.34 -22.89 6.51
N PHE A 144 -6.29 -22.33 5.88
CA PHE A 144 -6.27 -21.98 4.45
C PHE A 144 -6.09 -23.21 3.54
N THR A 145 -6.88 -24.25 3.80
CA THR A 145 -6.90 -25.49 3.05
C THR A 145 -8.30 -25.76 2.52
N THR A 146 -8.42 -26.58 1.48
CA THR A 146 -9.72 -27.00 0.97
C THR A 146 -10.58 -27.64 2.07
N ALA A 147 -9.96 -28.44 2.96
CA ALA A 147 -10.63 -29.04 4.11
C ALA A 147 -11.08 -27.99 5.15
N GLY A 148 -10.27 -26.94 5.36
CA GLY A 148 -10.59 -25.81 6.22
C GLY A 148 -11.64 -24.85 5.64
N GLY A 149 -12.07 -25.05 4.39
CA GLY A 149 -13.16 -24.29 3.76
C GLY A 149 -12.72 -23.11 2.88
N VAL A 150 -11.44 -23.02 2.51
CA VAL A 150 -10.93 -21.98 1.62
C VAL A 150 -11.55 -22.08 0.22
N ARG A 151 -11.85 -20.93 -0.38
CA ARG A 151 -12.35 -20.81 -1.74
C ARG A 151 -11.20 -20.46 -2.69
N PRO A 152 -11.10 -21.10 -3.87
CA PRO A 152 -10.04 -20.80 -4.82
C PRO A 152 -10.05 -19.35 -5.35
N SER A 153 -11.24 -18.78 -5.55
CA SER A 153 -11.44 -17.44 -6.13
C SER A 153 -11.53 -16.31 -5.11
N ALA A 154 -11.65 -16.63 -3.81
CA ALA A 154 -11.75 -15.62 -2.77
C ALA A 154 -10.34 -15.10 -2.39
N PRO A 155 -10.19 -13.78 -2.17
CA PRO A 155 -9.03 -13.22 -1.49
C PRO A 155 -8.78 -13.93 -0.16
N ARG A 156 -7.52 -14.23 0.15
CA ARG A 156 -7.11 -14.89 1.39
C ARG A 156 -6.39 -13.87 2.28
N ILE A 157 -6.95 -13.59 3.45
CA ILE A 157 -6.45 -12.55 4.34
C ILE A 157 -6.15 -13.14 5.72
N MET A 158 -4.90 -13.05 6.15
CA MET A 158 -4.47 -13.40 7.50
C MET A 158 -4.26 -12.12 8.33
N ILE A 159 -4.78 -12.10 9.55
CA ILE A 159 -4.65 -10.95 10.47
C ILE A 159 -4.05 -11.46 11.78
N VAL A 160 -2.82 -11.08 12.06
CA VAL A 160 -2.07 -11.48 13.26
C VAL A 160 -2.22 -10.41 14.34
N LEU A 161 -2.70 -10.79 15.52
CA LEU A 161 -2.86 -9.92 16.69
C LEU A 161 -1.86 -10.35 17.75
N THR A 162 -0.92 -9.49 18.13
CA THR A 162 0.17 -9.82 19.09
C THR A 162 0.73 -8.57 19.75
N ASP A 163 1.36 -8.72 20.91
CA ASP A 163 2.12 -7.65 21.59
C ASP A 163 3.61 -7.59 21.14
N GLY A 164 4.01 -8.44 20.20
CA GLY A 164 5.22 -8.25 19.37
C GLY A 164 6.53 -8.73 19.98
N GLY A 165 6.53 -9.66 20.94
CA GLY A 165 7.74 -10.28 21.48
C GLY A 165 7.93 -11.74 21.05
N ASP A 166 8.76 -12.03 20.06
CA ASP A 166 9.09 -13.38 19.59
C ASP A 166 10.51 -13.45 19.01
N SER A 167 11.22 -14.55 19.30
CA SER A 167 12.56 -14.85 18.78
C SER A 167 12.54 -15.82 17.59
N THR A 168 11.36 -16.29 17.17
CA THR A 168 11.23 -17.26 16.09
C THR A 168 11.51 -16.68 14.71
N ASN A 169 11.76 -17.57 13.73
CA ASN A 169 11.97 -17.19 12.34
C ASN A 169 10.64 -16.95 11.60
N VAL A 170 9.97 -15.85 11.91
CA VAL A 170 8.71 -15.44 11.29
C VAL A 170 8.83 -15.23 9.76
N SER A 171 10.01 -14.82 9.27
CA SER A 171 10.24 -14.52 7.86
C SER A 171 9.96 -15.71 6.93
N ALA A 172 10.24 -16.95 7.37
CA ALA A 172 9.95 -18.15 6.59
C ALA A 172 8.44 -18.41 6.45
N SER A 173 7.68 -18.23 7.53
CA SER A 173 6.21 -18.34 7.52
C SER A 173 5.58 -17.25 6.65
N HIS A 174 6.10 -16.02 6.70
CA HIS A 174 5.68 -14.94 5.81
C HIS A 174 5.88 -15.31 4.33
N GLN A 175 7.07 -15.80 3.95
CA GLN A 175 7.32 -16.22 2.56
C GLN A 175 6.38 -17.34 2.11
N ASN A 176 6.05 -18.29 3.00
CA ASN A 176 5.08 -19.35 2.71
C ASN A 176 3.66 -18.77 2.48
N ALA A 177 3.25 -17.79 3.28
CA ALA A 177 1.98 -17.08 3.09
C ALA A 177 1.91 -16.39 1.72
N VAL A 178 2.97 -15.67 1.33
CA VAL A 178 3.10 -15.02 0.02
C VAL A 178 2.98 -16.04 -1.12
N ASN A 179 3.70 -17.17 -1.03
CA ASN A 179 3.67 -18.22 -2.05
C ASN A 179 2.27 -18.85 -2.22
N LYS A 180 1.41 -18.78 -1.20
CA LYS A 180 0.02 -19.26 -1.24
C LYS A 180 -1.01 -18.14 -1.51
N ASN A 181 -0.54 -16.96 -1.92
CA ASN A 181 -1.35 -15.77 -2.21
C ASN A 181 -2.21 -15.35 -1.01
N ILE A 182 -1.61 -15.35 0.19
CA ILE A 182 -2.23 -14.91 1.44
C ILE A 182 -1.68 -13.52 1.79
N THR A 183 -2.55 -12.52 1.87
CA THR A 183 -2.20 -11.18 2.34
C THR A 183 -2.19 -11.17 3.86
N THR A 184 -1.10 -10.72 4.49
CA THR A 184 -0.96 -10.71 5.95
C THR A 184 -0.97 -9.29 6.51
N TYR A 185 -1.80 -9.06 7.52
CA TYR A 185 -1.85 -7.86 8.35
C TYR A 185 -1.37 -8.18 9.77
N ALA A 186 -0.77 -7.20 10.45
CA ALA A 186 -0.38 -7.33 11.84
C ALA A 186 -0.97 -6.19 12.66
N ILE A 187 -1.49 -6.53 13.83
CA ILE A 187 -2.11 -5.63 14.77
C ILE A 187 -1.37 -5.78 16.10
N ALA A 188 -0.67 -4.72 16.46
CA ALA A 188 0.08 -4.59 17.70
C ALA A 188 -0.88 -4.30 18.87
N ILE A 189 -0.83 -5.12 19.92
CA ILE A 189 -1.62 -4.94 21.14
C ILE A 189 -0.70 -4.40 22.24
N GLY A 190 -1.02 -3.22 22.77
CA GLY A 190 -0.28 -2.62 23.89
C GLY A 190 0.94 -1.77 23.47
N SER A 191 1.81 -1.45 24.43
CA SER A 191 2.88 -0.43 24.29
C SER A 191 4.31 -0.98 24.18
N GLY A 192 4.51 -2.31 24.19
CA GLY A 192 5.83 -2.97 24.20
C GLY A 192 6.26 -3.63 22.88
N VAL A 193 5.67 -3.23 21.76
CA VAL A 193 5.71 -3.99 20.50
C VAL A 193 7.00 -3.76 19.71
N SER A 194 7.64 -4.85 19.29
CA SER A 194 8.70 -4.81 18.28
C SER A 194 8.10 -4.66 16.88
N TYR A 195 8.10 -3.44 16.35
CA TYR A 195 7.64 -3.18 14.98
C TYR A 195 8.49 -3.88 13.92
N ASN A 196 9.79 -4.08 14.18
CA ASN A 196 10.65 -4.87 13.30
C ASN A 196 10.15 -6.32 13.20
N GLN A 197 9.64 -6.87 14.28
CA GLN A 197 9.05 -8.20 14.27
C GLN A 197 7.72 -8.23 13.52
N LEU A 198 6.86 -7.23 13.70
CA LEU A 198 5.60 -7.13 12.94
C LEU A 198 5.83 -6.90 11.45
N LEU A 199 6.88 -6.16 11.08
CA LEU A 199 7.33 -6.08 9.70
C LEU A 199 7.67 -7.45 9.14
N ARG A 200 8.35 -8.31 9.91
CA ARG A 200 8.66 -9.68 9.47
C ARG A 200 7.41 -10.55 9.32
N VAL A 201 6.32 -10.24 10.03
CA VAL A 201 5.01 -10.90 9.88
C VAL A 201 4.34 -10.51 8.56
N THR A 202 4.27 -9.22 8.25
CA THR A 202 3.49 -8.70 7.11
C THR A 202 4.29 -8.54 5.83
N GLY A 203 5.62 -8.41 5.93
CA GLY A 203 6.52 -7.99 4.85
C GLY A 203 6.33 -6.54 4.43
N ASP A 204 5.35 -5.83 5.01
CA ASP A 204 4.86 -4.53 4.57
C ASP A 204 4.38 -3.71 5.77
N MET A 205 5.07 -2.60 6.08
CA MET A 205 4.73 -1.75 7.23
C MET A 205 3.39 -1.02 7.07
N SER A 206 2.86 -0.84 5.86
CA SER A 206 1.52 -0.29 5.68
C SER A 206 0.42 -1.20 6.24
N LYS A 207 0.73 -2.50 6.39
CA LYS A 207 -0.15 -3.52 6.94
C LYS A 207 0.07 -3.78 8.43
N VAL A 208 0.91 -2.96 9.08
CA VAL A 208 1.18 -3.01 10.52
C VAL A 208 0.44 -1.88 11.22
N PHE A 209 -0.45 -2.24 12.13
CA PHE A 209 -1.29 -1.30 12.87
C PHE A 209 -1.02 -1.39 14.35
N ASN A 210 -1.15 -0.27 15.06
CA ASN A 210 -1.07 -0.25 16.51
C ASN A 210 -2.43 0.06 17.12
N VAL A 211 -2.95 -0.88 17.90
CA VAL A 211 -4.16 -0.70 18.67
C VAL A 211 -3.78 -0.62 20.15
N SER A 212 -3.40 0.59 20.58
CA SER A 212 -3.10 0.85 21.98
C SER A 212 -4.38 0.92 22.85
N THR A 213 -5.57 1.08 22.27
CA THR A 213 -6.88 1.10 22.94
C THR A 213 -8.02 0.57 22.04
N PHE A 214 -9.25 0.47 22.59
CA PHE A 214 -10.49 0.09 21.87
C PHE A 214 -10.81 1.04 20.69
N ASP A 215 -10.23 2.25 20.66
CA ASP A 215 -10.30 3.20 19.53
C ASP A 215 -9.48 2.76 18.31
N GLY A 216 -8.67 1.71 18.45
CA GLY A 216 -7.84 1.16 17.38
C GLY A 216 -8.63 0.59 16.20
N LEU A 217 -9.90 0.20 16.40
CA LEU A 217 -10.79 -0.21 15.30
C LEU A 217 -11.03 0.95 14.32
N ALA A 218 -11.13 2.18 14.82
CA ALA A 218 -11.29 3.37 13.99
C ALA A 218 -10.02 3.71 13.18
N GLN A 219 -8.84 3.20 13.56
CA GLN A 219 -7.60 3.37 12.81
C GLN A 219 -7.40 2.26 11.79
N PHE A 220 -7.72 1.00 12.16
CA PHE A 220 -7.54 -0.16 11.30
C PHE A 220 -8.59 -0.22 10.18
N LEU A 221 -9.87 -0.02 10.52
CA LEU A 221 -10.97 -0.22 9.57
C LEU A 221 -10.84 0.61 8.30
N PRO A 222 -10.63 1.94 8.32
CA PRO A 222 -10.59 2.72 7.10
C PRO A 222 -9.52 2.24 6.11
N THR A 223 -8.29 1.99 6.60
CA THR A 223 -7.18 1.50 5.77
C THR A 223 -7.45 0.07 5.27
N PHE A 224 -7.91 -0.81 6.15
CA PHE A 224 -8.24 -2.19 5.79
C PHE A 224 -9.38 -2.27 4.77
N CYS A 225 -10.40 -1.42 4.90
CA CYS A 225 -11.52 -1.33 3.96
C CYS A 225 -11.08 -0.78 2.61
N GLN A 226 -10.23 0.25 2.59
CA GLN A 226 -9.64 0.78 1.37
C GLN A 226 -8.84 -0.31 0.65
N ASP A 227 -8.03 -1.07 1.38
CA ASP A 227 -7.21 -2.17 0.85
C ASP A 227 -8.00 -3.30 0.19
N LEU A 228 -9.21 -3.55 0.67
CA LEU A 228 -10.07 -4.62 0.17
C LEU A 228 -11.18 -4.13 -0.77
N SER A 229 -11.19 -2.83 -1.11
CA SER A 229 -12.14 -2.27 -2.07
C SER A 229 -11.74 -2.61 -3.52
N THR A 230 -12.72 -2.86 -4.39
CA THR A 230 -12.49 -3.21 -5.81
C THR A 230 -12.35 -2.01 -6.74
N ASN A 231 -12.69 -0.81 -6.26
CA ASN A 231 -12.73 0.44 -7.02
C ASN A 231 -11.64 1.42 -6.57
N LYS A 232 -10.48 0.91 -6.14
CA LYS A 232 -9.31 1.76 -5.85
C LYS A 232 -8.30 1.72 -6.98
N PRO A 233 -7.61 2.85 -7.24
CA PRO A 233 -6.44 2.82 -8.10
C PRO A 233 -5.46 1.76 -7.62
N ARG A 234 -4.77 1.10 -8.55
CA ARG A 234 -3.75 0.11 -8.22
C ARG A 234 -2.66 0.77 -7.40
N GLU A 235 -2.39 0.29 -6.20
CA GLU A 235 -1.28 0.77 -5.38
C GLU A 235 0.04 0.06 -5.73
N CYS A 236 1.15 0.75 -5.50
CA CYS A 236 2.47 0.14 -5.56
C CYS A 236 2.64 -0.85 -4.42
N LYS A 237 2.93 -2.10 -4.77
CA LYS A 237 3.25 -3.10 -3.76
C LYS A 237 4.56 -2.70 -3.08
N CYS A 238 4.55 -2.70 -1.76
CA CYS A 238 5.67 -2.34 -0.91
C CYS A 238 6.08 -3.55 -0.07
N THR A 239 7.31 -4.02 -0.23
CA THR A 239 7.90 -4.99 0.69
C THR A 239 9.37 -4.65 0.91
N SER A 240 9.90 -4.93 2.10
CA SER A 240 11.33 -4.73 2.39
C SER A 240 12.25 -5.61 1.53
N TYR A 241 11.74 -6.73 1.00
CA TYR A 241 12.49 -7.70 0.21
C TYR A 241 12.76 -7.28 -1.24
N ASN A 242 11.83 -6.51 -1.82
CA ASN A 242 11.77 -6.24 -3.26
C ASN A 242 11.90 -4.73 -3.57
N VAL A 243 12.78 -4.04 -2.85
CA VAL A 243 13.20 -2.68 -3.20
C VAL A 243 14.40 -2.77 -4.13
N TYR A 244 14.37 -2.08 -5.26
CA TYR A 244 15.41 -2.10 -6.29
C TYR A 244 15.85 -0.68 -6.58
N LEU A 245 16.69 -0.15 -5.70
CA LEU A 245 17.16 1.22 -5.72
C LEU A 245 18.69 1.27 -5.57
N ASP A 246 19.27 2.38 -5.96
CA ASP A 246 20.62 2.75 -5.58
C ASP A 246 20.53 3.66 -4.35
N ILE A 247 20.93 3.13 -3.20
CA ILE A 247 20.65 3.72 -1.89
C ILE A 247 21.96 4.21 -1.26
N VAL A 248 22.08 5.52 -1.05
CA VAL A 248 23.11 6.11 -0.19
C VAL A 248 22.51 6.35 1.18
N ILE A 249 23.08 5.73 2.21
CA ILE A 249 22.68 5.92 3.61
C ILE A 249 23.69 6.84 4.28
N ALA A 250 23.26 8.06 4.61
CA ALA A 250 24.07 9.02 5.35
C ALA A 250 23.61 9.08 6.81
N ILE A 251 24.50 8.72 7.74
CA ILE A 251 24.22 8.62 9.18
C ILE A 251 25.04 9.66 9.95
N ASP A 252 24.34 10.56 10.64
CA ASP A 252 24.94 11.48 11.60
C ASP A 252 25.46 10.69 12.81
N SER A 253 26.74 10.87 13.11
CA SER A 253 27.43 10.29 14.27
C SER A 253 28.10 11.34 15.14
N SER A 254 27.62 12.59 15.06
CA SER A 254 28.00 13.67 15.95
C SER A 254 27.55 13.40 17.39
N ASP A 255 28.12 14.16 18.34
CA ASP A 255 27.79 14.05 19.76
C ASP A 255 26.29 14.33 20.03
N GLY A 256 25.60 15.06 19.13
CA GLY A 256 24.19 15.40 19.25
C GLY A 256 23.23 14.21 19.13
N VAL A 257 23.66 13.12 18.47
CA VAL A 257 22.83 11.92 18.29
C VAL A 257 22.84 11.02 19.54
N GLY A 258 23.94 11.03 20.30
CA GLY A 258 24.10 10.26 21.54
C GLY A 258 23.80 8.77 21.38
N ILE A 259 23.01 8.20 22.30
CA ILE A 259 22.59 6.78 22.26
C ILE A 259 21.74 6.43 21.03
N GLY A 260 21.13 7.43 20.38
CA GLY A 260 20.30 7.25 19.19
C GLY A 260 21.09 6.68 18.00
N PHE A 261 22.42 6.87 17.99
CA PHE A 261 23.28 6.39 16.90
C PHE A 261 23.30 4.86 16.82
N THR A 262 23.45 4.18 17.96
CA THR A 262 23.42 2.71 18.03
C THR A 262 22.07 2.17 17.57
N ASN A 263 20.97 2.70 18.11
CA ASN A 263 19.63 2.28 17.75
C ASN A 263 19.34 2.49 16.25
N MET A 264 19.81 3.59 15.68
CA MET A 264 19.65 3.89 14.25
C MET A 264 20.42 2.90 13.37
N LYS A 265 21.69 2.61 13.69
CA LYS A 265 22.46 1.62 12.92
C LYS A 265 21.85 0.24 12.99
N GLU A 266 21.39 -0.20 14.16
CA GLU A 266 20.73 -1.49 14.31
C GLU A 266 19.44 -1.58 13.49
N LEU A 267 18.62 -0.52 13.52
CA LEU A 267 17.41 -0.44 12.70
C LEU A 267 17.73 -0.49 11.20
N LEU A 268 18.69 0.32 10.74
CA LEU A 268 19.08 0.36 9.33
C LEU A 268 19.67 -0.96 8.87
N ALA A 269 20.53 -1.57 9.69
CA ALA A 269 21.08 -2.89 9.40
C ALA A 269 20.01 -3.97 9.30
N ASP A 270 18.99 -3.93 10.16
CA ASP A 270 17.87 -4.86 10.10
C ASP A 270 17.02 -4.69 8.83
N ILE A 271 16.74 -3.44 8.43
CA ILE A 271 16.07 -3.15 7.15
C ILE A 271 16.89 -3.69 5.98
N VAL A 272 18.18 -3.34 5.93
CA VAL A 272 19.10 -3.75 4.86
C VAL A 272 19.27 -5.26 4.76
N ARG A 273 19.32 -5.96 5.90
CA ARG A 273 19.46 -7.42 5.95
C ARG A 273 18.35 -8.17 5.21
N HIS A 274 17.17 -7.55 5.10
CA HIS A 274 16.03 -8.14 4.39
C HIS A 274 15.94 -7.71 2.92
N MET A 275 16.77 -6.77 2.46
CA MET A 275 16.78 -6.34 1.06
C MET A 275 17.54 -7.33 0.17
N THR A 276 17.22 -7.35 -1.12
CA THR A 276 18.06 -8.02 -2.11
C THR A 276 19.18 -7.07 -2.55
N VAL A 277 20.41 -7.32 -2.10
CA VAL A 277 21.60 -6.54 -2.49
C VAL A 277 22.52 -7.38 -3.36
N ASN A 278 22.88 -6.87 -4.53
CA ASN A 278 23.76 -7.55 -5.49
C ASN A 278 24.36 -6.54 -6.48
N GLN A 279 25.55 -6.82 -7.00
CA GLN A 279 26.24 -5.96 -7.97
C GLN A 279 25.94 -6.31 -9.44
N THR A 280 25.41 -7.51 -9.69
CA THR A 280 25.11 -8.03 -11.04
C THR A 280 24.16 -7.08 -11.77
N THR A 281 24.47 -6.76 -13.02
CA THR A 281 23.59 -5.95 -13.87
C THR A 281 22.43 -6.78 -14.38
N GLY A 282 21.23 -6.19 -14.46
CA GLY A 282 20.03 -6.88 -14.97
C GLY A 282 19.36 -7.85 -13.99
N VAL A 283 19.85 -7.99 -12.74
CA VAL A 283 19.13 -8.68 -11.67
C VAL A 283 18.31 -7.70 -10.84
N ARG A 284 17.22 -8.20 -10.25
CA ARG A 284 16.34 -7.45 -9.35
C ARG A 284 17.03 -7.23 -7.99
N ALA A 285 17.90 -6.23 -7.90
CA ALA A 285 18.64 -5.96 -6.67
C ALA A 285 18.90 -4.46 -6.44
N SER A 286 18.94 -4.07 -5.17
CA SER A 286 19.46 -2.78 -4.72
C SER A 286 20.98 -2.78 -4.63
N ARG A 287 21.57 -1.59 -4.64
CA ARG A 287 22.96 -1.34 -4.22
C ARG A 287 22.95 -0.36 -3.06
N ILE A 288 23.94 -0.49 -2.18
CA ILE A 288 24.01 0.28 -0.94
C ILE A 288 25.38 0.93 -0.81
N ALA A 289 25.38 2.23 -0.57
CA ALA A 289 26.50 3.02 -0.14
C ALA A 289 26.24 3.59 1.24
N VAL A 290 27.30 3.89 1.99
CA VAL A 290 27.21 4.35 3.37
C VAL A 290 28.16 5.52 3.60
N ILE A 291 27.61 6.61 4.13
CA ILE A 291 28.35 7.80 4.55
C ILE A 291 28.14 7.98 6.05
N ASN A 292 29.23 7.98 6.82
CA ASN A 292 29.22 8.32 8.23
C ASN A 292 29.68 9.77 8.38
N PHE A 293 28.93 10.63 9.08
CA PHE A 293 29.27 12.04 9.12
C PHE A 293 29.07 12.71 10.49
N ALA A 294 29.89 13.73 10.72
CA ALA A 294 29.78 14.71 11.80
C ALA A 294 30.35 16.03 11.27
N GLN A 295 31.42 16.56 11.88
CA GLN A 295 32.13 17.74 11.34
C GLN A 295 32.79 17.46 9.98
N THR A 296 33.07 16.19 9.70
CA THR A 296 33.54 15.68 8.40
C THR A 296 32.64 14.54 7.96
N ALA A 297 32.56 14.28 6.65
CA ALA A 297 31.88 13.12 6.09
C ALA A 297 32.90 12.09 5.60
N GLN A 298 32.78 10.86 6.10
CA GLN A 298 33.57 9.71 5.68
C GLN A 298 32.69 8.76 4.86
N VAL A 299 33.10 8.49 3.62
CA VAL A 299 32.53 7.41 2.82
C VAL A 299 33.03 6.09 3.41
N VAL A 300 32.10 5.29 3.94
CA VAL A 300 32.39 3.95 4.49
C VAL A 300 32.39 2.92 3.37
N ALA A 301 31.50 3.08 2.39
CA ALA A 301 31.37 2.22 1.23
C ALA A 301 30.64 2.95 0.09
N ASP A 302 31.08 2.71 -1.15
CA ASP A 302 30.40 3.12 -2.39
C ASP A 302 29.36 2.07 -2.83
N LEU A 303 28.52 2.40 -3.83
CA LEU A 303 27.43 1.54 -4.28
C LEU A 303 27.92 0.18 -4.81
N THR A 304 29.16 0.10 -5.26
CA THR A 304 29.78 -1.11 -5.81
C THR A 304 30.46 -2.01 -4.76
N THR A 305 30.50 -1.59 -3.50
CA THR A 305 31.31 -2.23 -2.44
C THR A 305 30.74 -3.59 -2.01
N PHE A 306 29.44 -3.65 -1.69
CA PHE A 306 28.83 -4.81 -1.04
C PHE A 306 28.24 -5.80 -2.04
N GLN A 307 28.58 -7.08 -1.92
CA GLN A 307 28.04 -8.14 -2.79
C GLN A 307 26.74 -8.74 -2.26
N SER A 308 26.43 -8.51 -0.98
CA SER A 308 25.26 -9.08 -0.32
C SER A 308 24.69 -8.16 0.78
N ALA A 309 23.43 -8.41 1.14
CA ALA A 309 22.76 -7.72 2.24
C ALA A 309 23.42 -7.99 3.60
N ALA A 310 24.00 -9.18 3.77
CA ALA A 310 24.74 -9.55 4.97
C ALA A 310 25.98 -8.66 5.14
N GLU A 311 26.78 -8.48 4.08
CA GLU A 311 27.95 -7.60 4.11
C GLU A 311 27.57 -6.14 4.42
N ALA A 312 26.54 -5.62 3.73
CA ALA A 312 26.07 -4.25 3.94
C ALA A 312 25.54 -4.04 5.37
N SER A 313 24.70 -4.95 5.89
CA SER A 313 24.14 -4.84 7.25
C SER A 313 25.22 -4.93 8.33
N THR A 314 26.19 -5.85 8.20
CA THR A 314 27.33 -5.95 9.12
C THR A 314 28.25 -4.73 9.05
N ALA A 315 28.46 -4.15 7.87
CA ALA A 315 29.23 -2.91 7.74
C ALA A 315 28.52 -1.75 8.46
N ILE A 316 27.19 -1.63 8.32
CA ILE A 316 26.39 -0.62 9.02
C ILE A 316 26.49 -0.79 10.54
N GLU A 317 26.33 -2.01 11.08
CA GLU A 317 26.43 -2.25 12.54
C GLU A 317 27.78 -1.83 13.12
N ASN A 318 28.86 -2.06 12.38
CA ASN A 318 30.23 -1.83 12.81
C ASN A 318 30.75 -0.39 12.60
N ILE A 319 29.93 0.55 12.11
CA ILE A 319 30.35 1.95 11.96
C ILE A 319 30.69 2.54 13.33
N ASN A 320 31.91 3.06 13.48
CA ASN A 320 32.30 3.80 14.67
C ASN A 320 31.87 5.27 14.56
N PRO A 321 31.32 5.88 15.63
CA PRO A 321 30.93 7.28 15.57
C PRO A 321 32.14 8.18 15.40
N LEU A 322 32.02 9.23 14.57
CA LEU A 322 33.08 10.23 14.40
C LEU A 322 33.17 11.18 15.59
N GLY A 323 32.03 11.44 16.25
CA GLY A 323 31.93 12.41 17.32
C GLY A 323 32.12 13.85 16.85
N GLY A 324 32.01 14.78 17.80
CA GLY A 324 32.13 16.21 17.56
C GLY A 324 30.79 16.95 17.62
N LYS A 325 30.87 18.25 17.88
CA LYS A 325 29.70 19.09 18.23
C LYS A 325 28.96 19.69 17.04
N THR A 326 29.49 19.54 15.83
CA THR A 326 28.94 20.17 14.62
C THR A 326 28.78 19.15 13.51
N VAL A 327 27.90 19.50 12.57
CA VAL A 327 27.54 18.66 11.43
C VAL A 327 27.81 19.43 10.14
N ASN A 328 28.45 18.79 9.16
CA ASN A 328 28.74 19.36 7.85
C ASN A 328 27.90 18.68 6.76
N PHE A 329 26.66 19.12 6.60
CA PHE A 329 25.74 18.61 5.58
C PHE A 329 26.25 18.77 4.15
N GLU A 330 26.99 19.84 3.85
CA GLU A 330 27.50 20.09 2.50
C GLU A 330 28.44 18.97 2.05
N SER A 331 29.36 18.54 2.93
CA SER A 331 30.25 17.41 2.65
C SER A 331 29.50 16.10 2.40
N VAL A 332 28.36 15.89 3.07
CA VAL A 332 27.52 14.69 2.87
C VAL A 332 26.88 14.71 1.49
N ILE A 333 26.25 15.84 1.11
CA ILE A 333 25.58 15.96 -0.19
C ILE A 333 26.58 15.87 -1.34
N LEU A 334 27.77 16.47 -1.20
CA LEU A 334 28.82 16.39 -2.22
C LEU A 334 29.37 14.97 -2.38
N ASN A 335 29.61 14.26 -1.28
CA ASN A 335 30.02 12.85 -1.34
C ASN A 335 28.93 11.98 -1.97
N ALA A 336 27.66 12.17 -1.60
CA ALA A 336 26.55 11.44 -2.21
C ALA A 336 26.45 11.71 -3.72
N SER A 337 26.59 12.98 -4.13
CA SER A 337 26.61 13.37 -5.54
C SER A 337 27.74 12.67 -6.31
N GLN A 338 28.94 12.56 -5.73
CA GLN A 338 30.05 11.84 -6.35
C GLN A 338 29.75 10.33 -6.51
N ILE A 339 29.18 9.70 -5.48
CA ILE A 339 28.82 8.28 -5.50
C ILE A 339 27.78 7.98 -6.59
N PHE A 340 26.72 8.79 -6.70
CA PHE A 340 25.72 8.60 -7.75
C PHE A 340 26.29 8.86 -9.14
N ALA A 341 27.17 9.86 -9.28
CA ALA A 341 27.81 10.16 -10.57
C ALA A 341 28.77 9.04 -11.03
N SER A 342 29.47 8.35 -10.10
CA SER A 342 30.37 7.25 -10.45
C SER A 342 29.63 5.93 -10.69
N ASP A 343 28.65 5.61 -9.83
CA ASP A 343 28.10 4.25 -9.72
C ASP A 343 26.57 4.15 -9.84
N GLY A 344 25.83 5.25 -9.69
CA GLY A 344 24.34 5.28 -9.58
C GLY A 344 23.57 5.28 -10.89
N ASN A 345 24.23 5.37 -12.04
CA ASN A 345 23.55 5.53 -13.33
C ASN A 345 23.04 4.19 -13.92
N ARG A 346 22.36 3.37 -13.10
CA ARG A 346 21.69 2.14 -13.56
C ARG A 346 20.43 2.51 -14.35
N PRO A 347 20.32 2.10 -15.63
CA PRO A 347 19.17 2.45 -16.44
C PRO A 347 17.86 1.99 -15.81
N ASN A 348 16.90 2.91 -15.73
CA ASN A 348 15.57 2.70 -15.16
C ASN A 348 15.58 2.31 -13.67
N ILE A 349 16.67 2.50 -12.90
CA ILE A 349 16.67 2.38 -11.44
C ILE A 349 16.69 3.79 -10.84
N LYS A 350 16.09 3.98 -9.66
CA LYS A 350 16.06 5.28 -8.98
C LYS A 350 17.12 5.36 -7.88
N ASP A 351 17.73 6.53 -7.81
CA ASP A 351 18.73 6.92 -6.81
C ASP A 351 18.05 7.58 -5.60
N VAL A 352 18.45 7.17 -4.40
CA VAL A 352 17.94 7.74 -3.15
C VAL A 352 19.01 7.97 -2.10
N LEU A 353 19.03 9.17 -1.54
CA LEU A 353 19.81 9.51 -0.36
C LEU A 353 18.91 9.48 0.88
N LEU A 354 19.18 8.57 1.81
CA LEU A 354 18.58 8.58 3.14
C LEU A 354 19.51 9.35 4.09
N LEU A 355 19.08 10.52 4.57
CA LEU A 355 19.85 11.40 5.43
C LEU A 355 19.28 11.46 6.85
N PHE A 356 19.98 10.88 7.81
CA PHE A 356 19.61 10.86 9.22
C PHE A 356 20.45 11.85 10.00
N SER A 357 19.83 12.79 10.71
CA SER A 357 20.58 13.74 11.53
C SER A 357 19.79 14.31 12.69
N SER A 358 20.50 14.61 13.78
CA SER A 358 19.95 15.38 14.89
C SER A 358 20.15 16.88 14.80
N ALA A 359 20.96 17.34 13.86
CA ALA A 359 21.15 18.76 13.60
C ALA A 359 20.07 19.30 12.67
N SER A 360 19.82 20.61 12.76
CA SER A 360 18.96 21.30 11.80
C SER A 360 19.76 21.79 10.58
N ALA A 361 19.17 21.67 9.40
CA ALA A 361 19.59 22.32 8.18
C ALA A 361 18.41 23.15 7.64
N LYS A 362 18.51 24.47 7.76
CA LYS A 362 17.49 25.42 7.28
C LYS A 362 17.94 26.04 5.96
N CYS A 363 17.01 26.14 5.02
CA CYS A 363 17.24 26.75 3.73
C CYS A 363 16.51 28.10 3.64
N PRO A 364 17.15 29.12 3.04
CA PRO A 364 18.33 29.04 2.17
C PRO A 364 19.69 29.20 2.88
N GLU A 365 19.75 29.30 4.22
CA GLU A 365 20.96 29.71 4.94
C GLU A 365 22.06 28.65 5.00
N ASN A 366 21.71 27.36 4.96
CA ASN A 366 22.67 26.27 5.02
C ASN A 366 23.40 26.10 3.68
N SER A 367 24.73 25.95 3.71
CA SER A 367 25.55 25.80 2.50
C SER A 367 25.20 24.56 1.68
N ALA A 368 24.61 23.53 2.30
CA ALA A 368 24.17 22.31 1.63
C ALA A 368 22.89 22.49 0.79
N CYS A 369 22.15 23.60 0.92
CA CYS A 369 20.87 23.79 0.22
C CYS A 369 21.01 23.79 -1.30
N ARG A 370 22.04 24.46 -1.83
CA ARG A 370 22.30 24.50 -3.28
C ARG A 370 22.77 23.14 -3.81
N PRO A 371 23.79 22.48 -3.22
CA PRO A 371 24.15 21.11 -3.60
C PRO A 371 22.97 20.13 -3.54
N ALA A 372 22.10 20.25 -2.53
CA ALA A 372 20.93 19.37 -2.40
C ALA A 372 19.93 19.60 -3.53
N ALA A 373 19.69 20.86 -3.92
CA ALA A 373 18.84 21.18 -5.07
C ALA A 373 19.43 20.65 -6.39
N ASP A 374 20.75 20.79 -6.59
CA ASP A 374 21.44 20.27 -7.79
C ASP A 374 21.35 18.73 -7.86
N LEU A 375 21.45 18.05 -6.71
CA LEU A 375 21.29 16.61 -6.63
C LEU A 375 19.86 16.16 -6.97
N MET A 376 18.83 16.88 -6.49
CA MET A 376 17.43 16.62 -6.86
C MET A 376 17.14 16.86 -8.35
N LEU A 377 17.77 17.86 -8.95
CA LEU A 377 17.65 18.12 -10.40
C LEU A 377 18.26 16.99 -11.24
N SER A 378 19.16 16.19 -10.65
CA SER A 378 19.74 14.98 -11.25
C SER A 378 18.86 13.73 -11.01
N GLU A 379 17.58 13.92 -10.67
CA GLU A 379 16.59 12.88 -10.37
C GLU A 379 16.85 12.03 -9.11
N VAL A 380 17.77 12.44 -8.23
CA VAL A 380 17.99 11.77 -6.95
C VAL A 380 16.95 12.22 -5.93
N VAL A 381 16.30 11.28 -5.24
CA VAL A 381 15.40 11.58 -4.14
C VAL A 381 16.18 11.71 -2.83
N ILE A 382 16.02 12.82 -2.11
CA ILE A 382 16.62 13.01 -0.79
C ILE A 382 15.53 12.82 0.28
N ALA A 383 15.59 11.71 1.01
CA ALA A 383 14.71 11.47 2.15
C ALA A 383 15.44 11.84 3.45
N THR A 384 14.93 12.84 4.17
CA THR A 384 15.53 13.32 5.41
C THR A 384 14.77 12.81 6.62
N PHE A 385 15.49 12.42 7.67
CA PHE A 385 14.94 11.89 8.90
C PHE A 385 15.56 12.67 10.07
N ALA A 386 14.80 13.63 10.58
CA ALA A 386 15.21 14.44 11.72
C ALA A 386 15.11 13.61 13.01
N MET A 387 16.22 13.49 13.74
CA MET A 387 16.33 12.68 14.94
C MET A 387 16.57 13.56 16.17
N GLY A 388 15.71 13.58 17.16
CA GLY A 388 16.04 14.32 18.38
C GLY A 388 14.83 14.65 19.23
N PHE A 389 15.05 14.65 20.53
CA PHE A 389 14.02 14.96 21.54
C PHE A 389 13.95 16.46 21.85
N GLU A 390 14.63 17.31 21.07
CA GLU A 390 14.60 18.76 21.23
C GLU A 390 13.19 19.31 20.94
N ASP A 391 12.81 20.37 21.66
CA ASP A 391 11.56 21.10 21.45
C ASP A 391 11.89 22.58 21.12
N PRO A 392 11.67 23.04 19.87
CA PRO A 392 11.10 22.31 18.74
C PRO A 392 12.07 21.26 18.14
N PRO A 393 11.56 20.21 17.48
CA PRO A 393 12.41 19.17 16.90
C PRO A 393 13.30 19.72 15.77
N PRO A 394 14.40 19.03 15.45
CA PRO A 394 15.29 19.44 14.37
C PRO A 394 14.56 19.52 13.02
N THR A 395 15.02 20.43 12.18
CA THR A 395 14.43 20.72 10.87
C THR A 395 15.44 20.45 9.76
N LEU A 396 15.14 19.52 8.85
CA LEU A 396 16.01 19.15 7.73
C LEU A 396 15.37 19.53 6.40
N GLN A 397 15.56 20.79 5.98
CA GLN A 397 15.02 21.35 4.74
C GLN A 397 15.87 21.02 3.49
N LEU A 398 16.69 19.97 3.57
CA LEU A 398 17.49 19.44 2.46
C LEU A 398 16.77 18.34 1.69
N GLY A 399 15.64 17.85 2.19
CA GLY A 399 14.91 16.73 1.61
C GLY A 399 14.06 17.13 0.42
N SER A 400 13.84 16.18 -0.49
CA SER A 400 12.89 16.34 -1.58
C SER A 400 11.48 16.56 -1.01
N PRO A 401 10.60 17.30 -1.74
CA PRO A 401 9.19 17.39 -1.38
C PRO A 401 8.62 15.99 -1.12
N CYS A 402 7.77 15.84 -0.09
CA CYS A 402 7.20 14.56 0.38
C CYS A 402 8.13 13.61 1.16
N TYR A 403 9.44 13.83 1.16
CA TYR A 403 10.40 12.92 1.81
C TYR A 403 11.12 13.55 3.01
N MET A 404 10.61 14.67 3.53
CA MET A 404 11.09 15.28 4.77
C MET A 404 10.33 14.74 5.98
N GLN A 405 10.94 13.81 6.70
CA GLN A 405 10.35 13.12 7.85
C GLN A 405 10.70 13.82 9.16
N ASN A 406 9.67 14.15 9.94
CA ASN A 406 9.81 14.65 11.31
C ASN A 406 10.01 13.51 12.33
N ASN A 407 10.37 13.84 13.57
CA ASN A 407 10.65 12.87 14.62
C ASN A 407 9.40 12.28 15.32
N THR A 408 8.21 12.38 14.72
CA THR A 408 6.97 11.85 15.33
C THR A 408 6.56 10.52 14.70
N GLY A 409 6.22 9.51 15.50
CA GLY A 409 5.76 8.20 14.99
C GLY A 409 6.88 7.20 14.72
N ASN A 410 6.55 6.12 14.00
CA ASN A 410 7.46 4.98 13.81
C ASN A 410 8.50 5.26 12.71
N LEU A 411 9.77 5.35 13.09
CA LEU A 411 10.88 5.60 12.17
C LEU A 411 11.07 4.49 11.13
N ALA A 412 10.94 3.21 11.51
CA ALA A 412 11.08 2.08 10.58
C ALA A 412 10.02 2.14 9.47
N GLN A 413 8.77 2.43 9.82
CA GLN A 413 7.68 2.62 8.87
C GLN A 413 7.96 3.78 7.92
N LYS A 414 8.48 4.90 8.41
CA LYS A 414 8.81 6.06 7.57
C LYS A 414 9.93 5.77 6.58
N ILE A 415 10.98 5.06 7.01
CA ILE A 415 12.09 4.67 6.12
C ILE A 415 11.55 3.77 5.01
N LEU A 416 10.78 2.74 5.37
CA LEU A 416 10.24 1.78 4.41
C LEU A 416 9.22 2.42 3.48
N TYR A 417 8.35 3.29 4.00
CA TYR A 417 7.42 4.05 3.18
C TYR A 417 8.15 4.95 2.18
N ALA A 418 9.18 5.68 2.62
CA ALA A 418 10.00 6.50 1.73
C ALA A 418 10.64 5.64 0.62
N LEU A 419 11.30 4.54 0.98
CA LEU A 419 11.90 3.62 0.01
C LEU A 419 10.87 3.05 -0.97
N CYS A 420 9.70 2.65 -0.50
CA CYS A 420 8.63 2.12 -1.37
C CYS A 420 8.06 3.18 -2.30
N GLN A 421 7.83 4.41 -1.83
CA GLN A 421 7.36 5.51 -2.68
C GLN A 421 8.42 5.97 -3.69
N VAL A 422 9.72 5.77 -3.41
CA VAL A 422 10.79 5.97 -4.40
C VAL A 422 10.83 4.82 -5.40
N ASN A 423 10.67 3.58 -4.93
CA ASN A 423 10.62 2.36 -5.74
C ASN A 423 9.34 2.23 -6.58
N CYS A 424 8.40 3.16 -6.43
CA CYS A 424 7.17 3.28 -7.20
C CYS A 424 7.31 4.39 -8.24
N TYR A 425 7.60 4.03 -9.49
CA TYR A 425 7.78 4.99 -10.56
C TYR A 425 7.44 4.41 -11.93
N CYS A 426 6.97 5.27 -12.81
CA CYS A 426 6.72 4.90 -14.20
C CYS A 426 8.00 4.84 -15.02
N ALA A 427 7.95 4.05 -16.09
CA ALA A 427 8.93 4.10 -17.16
C ALA A 427 8.99 5.52 -17.79
N PRO A 428 10.11 5.89 -18.44
CA PRO A 428 10.21 7.13 -19.17
C PRO A 428 9.01 7.36 -20.11
N TYR A 429 8.59 8.62 -20.25
CA TYR A 429 7.43 9.08 -21.06
C TYR A 429 6.03 8.75 -20.51
N TYR A 430 5.91 7.89 -19.50
CA TYR A 430 4.65 7.67 -18.80
C TYR A 430 4.46 8.67 -17.65
N THR A 431 3.21 9.06 -17.43
CA THR A 431 2.82 9.92 -16.31
C THR A 431 2.33 9.05 -15.15
N GLN A 432 2.93 9.21 -13.97
CA GLN A 432 2.52 8.51 -12.76
C GLN A 432 1.21 9.07 -12.22
N PHE A 433 0.26 8.19 -11.91
CA PHE A 433 -0.91 8.57 -11.14
C PHE A 433 -0.52 8.87 -9.69
N ILE A 434 -0.71 10.13 -9.29
CA ILE A 434 -0.51 10.64 -7.93
C ILE A 434 -1.88 10.97 -7.33
N SER A 435 -2.05 10.69 -6.04
CA SER A 435 -3.30 10.99 -5.36
C SER A 435 -3.65 12.49 -5.41
N THR A 436 -4.94 12.78 -5.57
CA THR A 436 -5.47 14.15 -5.60
C THR A 436 -5.61 14.74 -4.20
N THR A 437 -5.71 13.89 -3.17
CA THR A 437 -5.83 14.28 -1.76
C THR A 437 -4.47 14.31 -1.07
N ASP A 438 -3.63 13.30 -1.30
CA ASP A 438 -2.25 13.24 -0.83
C ASP A 438 -1.28 13.26 -2.01
N LYS A 439 -0.77 14.45 -2.35
CA LYS A 439 0.18 14.63 -3.46
C LYS A 439 1.51 13.87 -3.29
N CYS A 440 1.76 13.30 -2.11
CA CYS A 440 2.94 12.50 -1.82
C CYS A 440 2.74 11.00 -2.08
N HIS A 441 1.50 10.56 -2.27
CA HIS A 441 1.17 9.17 -2.53
C HIS A 441 1.15 8.87 -4.02
N LYS A 442 2.00 7.93 -4.45
CA LYS A 442 2.06 7.43 -5.83
C LYS A 442 1.35 6.09 -5.94
N TYR A 443 0.50 5.96 -6.95
CA TYR A 443 -0.14 4.70 -7.33
C TYR A 443 0.73 3.92 -8.32
N ALA A 444 0.46 2.63 -8.53
CA ALA A 444 1.12 1.80 -9.53
C ALA A 444 0.53 1.93 -10.94
N GLU A 445 -0.18 3.01 -11.21
CA GLU A 445 -0.80 3.25 -12.51
C GLU A 445 -0.02 4.30 -13.29
N CYS A 446 0.40 3.92 -14.49
CA CYS A 446 1.19 4.73 -15.39
C CYS A 446 0.43 4.95 -16.67
N VAL A 447 0.19 6.21 -17.03
CA VAL A 447 -0.59 6.55 -18.21
C VAL A 447 0.26 7.24 -19.25
N LEU A 448 0.16 6.76 -20.49
CA LEU A 448 0.73 7.37 -21.68
C LEU A 448 -0.43 7.86 -22.55
N ALA A 449 -0.34 9.12 -22.98
CA ALA A 449 -1.23 9.69 -23.99
C ALA A 449 -0.45 9.84 -25.29
N GLY A 450 -0.97 9.30 -26.39
CA GLY A 450 -0.29 9.36 -27.69
C GLY A 450 -1.26 9.59 -28.86
N PRO A 451 -0.87 10.40 -29.87
CA PRO A 451 -1.58 10.47 -31.14
C PRO A 451 -1.28 9.20 -31.93
N HIS A 452 -2.31 8.48 -32.37
CA HIS A 452 -2.05 7.29 -33.18
C HIS A 452 -2.86 7.20 -34.48
N GLY A 453 -3.66 8.22 -34.84
CA GLY A 453 -4.38 8.22 -36.12
C GLY A 453 -5.27 6.97 -36.30
N LEU A 454 -5.75 6.41 -35.19
CA LEU A 454 -6.38 5.09 -35.17
C LEU A 454 -7.86 5.23 -35.44
N GLU A 455 -8.31 4.68 -36.56
CA GLU A 455 -9.72 4.72 -36.96
C GLU A 455 -10.59 3.86 -36.04
N THR A 456 -10.03 2.81 -35.40
CA THR A 456 -10.77 1.80 -34.63
C THR A 456 -10.24 1.59 -33.21
N TRP A 457 -11.14 1.16 -32.31
CA TRP A 457 -10.81 0.76 -30.93
C TRP A 457 -9.84 -0.42 -30.85
N GLU A 458 -9.97 -1.42 -31.74
CA GLU A 458 -9.04 -2.56 -31.77
C GLU A 458 -7.63 -2.11 -32.17
N GLY A 459 -7.51 -1.11 -33.05
CA GLY A 459 -6.24 -0.45 -33.34
C GLY A 459 -5.65 0.23 -32.10
N ALA A 460 -6.50 0.91 -31.31
CA ALA A 460 -6.10 1.55 -30.04
C ALA A 460 -5.60 0.52 -29.01
N ARG A 461 -6.32 -0.60 -28.86
CA ARG A 461 -5.93 -1.71 -27.99
C ARG A 461 -4.56 -2.26 -28.34
N ARG A 462 -4.35 -2.61 -29.62
CA ARG A 462 -3.07 -3.15 -30.11
C ARG A 462 -1.93 -2.15 -29.95
N THR A 463 -2.22 -0.86 -30.14
CA THR A 463 -1.24 0.20 -29.90
C THR A 463 -0.79 0.22 -28.45
N CYS A 464 -1.70 0.20 -27.48
CA CYS A 464 -1.32 0.15 -26.06
C CYS A 464 -0.51 -1.10 -25.71
N GLN A 465 -0.84 -2.24 -26.32
CA GLN A 465 -0.09 -3.48 -26.16
C GLN A 465 1.32 -3.41 -26.75
N ALA A 466 1.53 -2.68 -27.85
CA ALA A 466 2.81 -2.56 -28.55
C ALA A 466 3.72 -1.45 -27.98
N THR A 467 3.17 -0.36 -27.48
CA THR A 467 3.91 0.83 -27.03
C THR A 467 4.55 0.67 -25.65
N THR A 468 4.38 -0.48 -24.99
CA THR A 468 4.89 -0.71 -23.64
C THR A 468 5.99 -1.78 -23.67
N PRO A 469 7.28 -1.43 -23.90
CA PRO A 469 8.35 -2.42 -23.93
C PRO A 469 8.50 -3.12 -22.58
N GLY A 470 8.46 -4.44 -22.58
CA GLY A 470 8.70 -5.24 -21.37
C GLY A 470 7.61 -5.16 -20.29
N LEU A 471 6.43 -4.59 -20.56
CA LEU A 471 5.24 -4.69 -19.70
C LEU A 471 3.99 -4.83 -20.57
N LYS A 472 2.94 -5.51 -20.10
CA LYS A 472 1.67 -5.58 -20.83
C LYS A 472 0.93 -4.25 -20.67
N GLY A 473 0.83 -3.48 -21.76
CA GLY A 473 0.03 -2.25 -21.80
C GLY A 473 -1.42 -2.52 -22.20
N TYR A 474 -2.34 -1.73 -21.65
CA TYR A 474 -3.78 -1.81 -21.87
C TYR A 474 -4.35 -0.42 -22.15
N MET A 475 -5.57 -0.35 -22.65
CA MET A 475 -6.28 0.93 -22.64
C MET A 475 -6.72 1.26 -21.21
N VAL A 476 -6.84 2.55 -20.90
CA VAL A 476 -7.23 3.00 -19.55
C VAL A 476 -8.63 2.54 -19.15
N ASP A 477 -8.77 2.15 -17.89
CA ASP A 477 -10.06 2.07 -17.21
C ASP A 477 -10.35 3.34 -16.40
N SER A 478 -11.58 3.55 -15.98
CA SER A 478 -11.96 4.63 -15.06
C SER A 478 -12.88 4.08 -13.96
N LEU A 479 -12.28 3.39 -13.00
CA LEU A 479 -12.99 2.70 -11.90
C LEU A 479 -13.12 3.54 -10.61
N SER A 480 -12.49 4.72 -10.54
CA SER A 480 -12.59 5.61 -9.38
C SER A 480 -12.66 7.08 -9.80
N LYS A 481 -13.35 7.89 -9.00
CA LYS A 481 -13.45 9.35 -9.22
C LYS A 481 -12.07 10.04 -9.22
N GLU A 482 -11.14 9.52 -8.42
CA GLU A 482 -9.78 10.04 -8.35
C GLU A 482 -9.01 9.77 -9.65
N LYS A 483 -9.12 8.54 -10.19
CA LYS A 483 -8.52 8.15 -11.47
C LYS A 483 -9.12 8.96 -12.61
N GLU A 484 -10.43 9.15 -12.58
CA GLU A 484 -11.16 9.97 -13.55
C GLU A 484 -10.59 11.40 -13.65
N GLN A 485 -10.39 12.05 -12.50
CA GLN A 485 -9.80 13.39 -12.41
C GLN A 485 -8.36 13.44 -12.92
N PHE A 486 -7.57 12.40 -12.60
CA PHE A 486 -6.20 12.27 -13.08
C PHE A 486 -6.13 12.13 -14.61
N LEU A 487 -6.92 11.22 -15.19
CA LEU A 487 -7.00 11.03 -16.64
C LEU A 487 -7.43 12.32 -17.35
N PHE A 488 -8.41 13.05 -16.77
CA PHE A 488 -8.83 14.35 -17.28
C PHE A 488 -7.69 15.38 -17.27
N SER A 489 -6.84 15.37 -16.23
CA SER A 489 -5.70 16.29 -16.15
C SER A 489 -4.66 16.06 -17.26
N ILE A 490 -4.39 14.80 -17.60
CA ILE A 490 -3.51 14.42 -18.71
C ILE A 490 -4.13 14.89 -20.03
N ALA A 491 -5.40 14.57 -20.24
CA ALA A 491 -6.09 14.91 -21.48
C ALA A 491 -6.18 16.43 -21.69
N LYS A 492 -6.45 17.20 -20.63
CA LYS A 492 -6.46 18.67 -20.63
C LYS A 492 -5.10 19.26 -20.97
N ALA A 493 -4.02 18.72 -20.42
CA ALA A 493 -2.67 19.21 -20.68
C ALA A 493 -2.29 19.12 -22.17
N ASN A 494 -2.81 18.12 -22.86
CA ASN A 494 -2.53 17.89 -24.27
C ASN A 494 -3.41 18.70 -25.24
N GLN A 495 -4.50 19.33 -24.77
CA GLN A 495 -5.41 20.18 -25.58
C GLN A 495 -5.94 19.52 -26.88
N THR A 496 -6.14 18.21 -26.87
CA THR A 496 -6.38 17.41 -28.09
C THR A 496 -7.73 16.71 -28.15
N ALA A 497 -8.05 16.28 -29.38
CA ALA A 497 -9.19 15.49 -29.89
C ALA A 497 -9.61 14.27 -29.03
N PRO A 498 -10.78 13.64 -29.33
CA PRO A 498 -11.31 12.53 -28.53
C PRO A 498 -10.31 11.39 -28.28
N TYR A 499 -10.43 10.78 -27.11
CA TYR A 499 -9.57 9.69 -26.66
C TYR A 499 -10.29 8.34 -26.69
N TRP A 500 -9.63 7.34 -27.26
CA TRP A 500 -9.96 5.93 -27.05
C TRP A 500 -9.61 5.50 -25.62
N ILE A 501 -10.54 4.78 -25.00
CA ILE A 501 -10.45 4.23 -23.64
C ILE A 501 -10.88 2.76 -23.63
N GLY A 502 -10.65 2.06 -22.51
CA GLY A 502 -10.84 0.61 -22.42
C GLY A 502 -12.28 0.12 -22.45
N LEU A 503 -13.29 0.99 -22.37
CA LEU A 503 -14.69 0.55 -22.34
C LEU A 503 -15.14 0.01 -23.70
N ASN A 504 -15.67 -1.21 -23.69
CA ASN A 504 -16.15 -1.91 -24.88
C ASN A 504 -17.25 -2.93 -24.55
N ASP A 505 -18.01 -3.38 -25.54
CA ASP A 505 -19.00 -4.47 -25.40
C ASP A 505 -18.70 -5.66 -26.33
N GLN A 506 -17.42 -5.84 -26.72
CA GLN A 506 -16.95 -6.93 -27.61
C GLN A 506 -17.38 -8.31 -27.12
N ALA A 507 -17.35 -8.52 -25.81
CA ALA A 507 -17.67 -9.80 -25.20
C ALA A 507 -19.18 -10.09 -25.15
N SER A 508 -20.01 -9.05 -25.03
CA SER A 508 -21.45 -9.17 -24.87
C SER A 508 -22.15 -7.92 -25.40
N PRO A 509 -22.60 -7.92 -26.67
CA PRO A 509 -23.25 -6.76 -27.29
C PRO A 509 -24.36 -6.17 -26.41
N GLY A 510 -24.34 -4.85 -26.23
CA GLY A 510 -25.27 -4.12 -25.36
C GLY A 510 -24.93 -4.17 -23.87
N THR A 511 -23.83 -4.83 -23.48
CA THR A 511 -23.29 -4.83 -22.11
C THR A 511 -21.83 -4.39 -22.12
N TYR A 512 -21.61 -3.10 -21.84
CA TYR A 512 -20.26 -2.53 -21.79
C TYR A 512 -19.49 -2.97 -20.55
N MET A 513 -18.20 -3.26 -20.74
CA MET A 513 -17.24 -3.63 -19.72
C MET A 513 -15.87 -3.00 -20.02
N TRP A 514 -15.06 -2.75 -18.99
CA TRP A 514 -13.68 -2.29 -19.17
C TRP A 514 -12.77 -3.42 -19.64
N ASP A 515 -11.98 -3.18 -20.69
CA ASP A 515 -10.85 -4.02 -21.06
C ASP A 515 -9.77 -3.92 -19.97
N ARG A 516 -9.61 -4.99 -19.19
CA ARG A 516 -8.59 -5.07 -18.13
C ARG A 516 -7.39 -5.93 -18.52
N GLY A 517 -7.30 -6.34 -19.78
CA GLY A 517 -6.35 -7.37 -20.16
C GLY A 517 -6.64 -8.73 -19.55
N VAL A 518 -5.84 -9.73 -19.92
CA VAL A 518 -6.07 -11.13 -19.58
C VAL A 518 -5.71 -11.51 -18.12
N ASP A 519 -5.13 -10.57 -17.34
CA ASP A 519 -4.47 -10.89 -16.06
C ASP A 519 -5.07 -10.18 -14.82
N SER A 520 -6.27 -9.59 -14.88
CA SER A 520 -6.90 -9.03 -13.67
C SER A 520 -7.57 -10.14 -12.85
N PRO A 521 -7.08 -10.48 -11.64
CA PRO A 521 -7.58 -11.63 -10.87
C PRO A 521 -8.94 -11.34 -10.17
N VAL A 522 -9.43 -10.11 -10.21
CA VAL A 522 -10.65 -9.69 -9.51
C VAL A 522 -11.74 -9.42 -10.54
N PRO A 523 -12.87 -10.14 -10.59
CA PRO A 523 -13.96 -9.87 -11.54
C PRO A 523 -14.52 -8.45 -11.39
N LEU A 524 -14.91 -7.78 -12.50
CA LEU A 524 -15.66 -6.51 -12.42
C LEU A 524 -17.03 -6.86 -11.87
N ARG A 525 -17.40 -6.27 -10.75
CA ARG A 525 -18.78 -6.35 -10.27
C ARG A 525 -19.63 -5.33 -11.03
N PRO A 526 -20.93 -5.59 -11.22
CA PRO A 526 -21.86 -4.60 -11.80
C PRO A 526 -21.90 -3.26 -11.05
N SER A 527 -21.43 -3.21 -9.81
CA SER A 527 -21.26 -1.97 -9.02
C SER A 527 -19.95 -1.23 -9.29
N ASP A 528 -18.96 -1.90 -9.88
CA ASP A 528 -17.62 -1.36 -10.17
C ASP A 528 -17.61 -0.51 -11.45
N TYR A 529 -18.70 -0.53 -12.21
CA TYR A 529 -18.91 0.34 -13.35
C TYR A 529 -20.38 0.74 -13.42
N ILE A 530 -20.64 2.03 -13.65
CA ILE A 530 -22.00 2.49 -13.97
C ILE A 530 -22.20 2.17 -15.46
N ASN A 531 -23.38 1.74 -15.88
CA ASN A 531 -23.69 1.73 -17.30
C ASN A 531 -23.99 3.17 -17.73
N TRP A 532 -22.95 3.91 -18.14
CA TRP A 532 -23.07 5.33 -18.52
C TRP A 532 -23.76 5.50 -19.88
N TYR A 533 -23.96 4.44 -20.66
CA TYR A 533 -24.62 4.52 -21.95
C TYR A 533 -25.33 3.23 -22.37
N THR A 534 -26.63 3.34 -22.66
CA THR A 534 -27.42 2.28 -23.30
C THR A 534 -27.55 2.60 -24.79
N SER A 535 -26.80 1.91 -25.65
CA SER A 535 -26.99 2.04 -27.10
C SER A 535 -28.27 1.31 -27.53
N PRO A 536 -29.10 1.86 -28.43
CA PRO A 536 -30.07 1.08 -29.17
C PRO A 536 -29.31 0.18 -30.15
N ASN A 537 -29.12 -1.08 -29.75
CA ASN A 537 -28.56 -2.19 -30.51
C ASN A 537 -28.65 -2.00 -32.03
N ASP A 538 -27.55 -1.61 -32.65
CA ASP A 538 -27.41 -1.46 -34.09
C ASP A 538 -26.55 -2.58 -34.67
N ALA A 539 -26.95 -3.03 -35.86
CA ALA A 539 -26.34 -4.14 -36.55
C ALA A 539 -24.94 -3.76 -37.07
N GLY A 540 -23.89 -3.95 -36.26
CA GLY A 540 -22.51 -3.61 -36.63
C GLY A 540 -21.42 -4.20 -35.73
N GLN A 541 -20.18 -4.24 -36.24
CA GLN A 541 -18.95 -4.68 -35.56
C GLN A 541 -18.39 -3.64 -34.57
N GLN A 542 -19.26 -2.82 -33.98
CA GLN A 542 -18.85 -1.63 -33.25
C GLN A 542 -18.94 -1.90 -31.76
N TYR A 543 -17.79 -1.82 -31.10
CA TYR A 543 -17.68 -2.27 -29.72
C TYR A 543 -17.12 -1.22 -28.77
N CYS A 544 -17.23 0.07 -29.07
CA CYS A 544 -16.30 1.06 -28.51
C CYS A 544 -16.96 2.28 -27.88
N VAL A 545 -16.19 2.96 -27.04
CA VAL A 545 -16.54 4.29 -26.51
C VAL A 545 -15.33 5.22 -26.59
N MET A 546 -15.60 6.51 -26.85
CA MET A 546 -14.61 7.59 -26.82
C MET A 546 -15.03 8.67 -25.84
N GLY A 547 -14.06 9.30 -25.18
CA GLY A 547 -14.26 10.48 -24.36
C GLY A 547 -13.86 11.76 -25.09
N ASP A 548 -14.72 12.79 -25.08
CA ASP A 548 -14.37 14.16 -25.51
C ASP A 548 -14.02 15.05 -24.31
N VAL A 549 -13.08 15.95 -24.56
CA VAL A 549 -12.44 16.82 -23.58
C VAL A 549 -12.50 18.29 -24.02
N THR A 550 -13.25 18.60 -25.09
CA THR A 550 -13.40 19.96 -25.63
C THR A 550 -14.44 20.80 -24.86
N ASN A 551 -14.09 22.05 -24.55
CA ASN A 551 -14.67 22.92 -23.51
C ASN A 551 -16.03 23.59 -23.84
N PHE A 552 -17.00 23.57 -22.90
CA PHE A 552 -17.98 24.65 -22.67
C PHE A 552 -18.45 24.77 -21.19
N GLY A 553 -17.53 25.04 -20.26
CA GLY A 553 -17.88 25.37 -18.88
C GLY A 553 -17.78 24.17 -17.93
N TYR A 554 -16.86 24.32 -16.99
CA TYR A 554 -16.31 23.27 -16.13
C TYR A 554 -17.36 22.50 -15.32
N THR A 555 -17.68 21.30 -15.79
CA THR A 555 -18.14 20.18 -14.97
C THR A 555 -17.25 18.98 -15.29
N SER A 556 -16.86 18.23 -14.26
CA SER A 556 -15.87 17.15 -14.27
C SER A 556 -16.38 15.87 -14.95
N ASN A 557 -16.94 15.95 -16.16
CA ASN A 557 -17.66 14.84 -16.77
C ASN A 557 -17.02 14.44 -18.11
N TRP A 558 -16.71 13.15 -18.25
CA TRP A 558 -16.47 12.54 -19.55
C TRP A 558 -17.74 12.57 -20.39
N PHE A 559 -17.65 13.01 -21.64
CA PHE A 559 -18.75 12.92 -22.60
C PHE A 559 -18.46 11.78 -23.56
N ASN A 560 -19.40 10.84 -23.66
CA ASN A 560 -19.27 9.71 -24.56
C ASN A 560 -19.88 10.04 -25.93
N TYR A 561 -19.18 9.64 -26.98
CA TYR A 561 -19.63 9.81 -28.36
C TYR A 561 -19.87 8.46 -28.99
N LEU A 562 -20.89 8.41 -29.85
CA LEU A 562 -21.07 7.30 -30.78
C LEU A 562 -19.81 7.20 -31.65
N CYS A 563 -19.29 5.98 -31.81
CA CYS A 563 -18.09 5.76 -32.62
C CYS A 563 -18.26 6.21 -34.08
N ASP A 564 -19.50 6.43 -34.52
CA ASP A 564 -19.89 6.75 -35.89
C ASP A 564 -20.02 8.25 -36.22
N ASP A 565 -20.15 9.13 -35.23
CA ASP A 565 -21.03 10.31 -35.47
C ASP A 565 -20.41 11.71 -35.50
N ILE A 566 -19.08 11.94 -35.57
CA ILE A 566 -18.59 13.35 -35.54
C ILE A 566 -17.55 13.79 -36.58
N PHE A 567 -16.69 12.94 -37.13
CA PHE A 567 -15.67 13.46 -38.06
C PHE A 567 -15.55 12.57 -39.29
N GLY A 568 -16.32 12.88 -40.33
CA GLY A 568 -16.04 12.40 -41.68
C GLY A 568 -14.56 12.60 -42.00
N ASP A 569 -13.89 11.51 -42.35
CA ASP A 569 -12.57 11.43 -42.98
C ASP A 569 -11.42 12.32 -42.41
N GLY A 570 -11.06 12.21 -41.12
CA GLY A 570 -9.64 12.49 -40.75
C GLY A 570 -9.30 13.22 -39.44
N GLY A 571 -10.15 13.20 -38.39
CA GLY A 571 -9.74 13.73 -37.07
C GLY A 571 -8.67 12.85 -36.38
N ILE A 572 -7.58 13.43 -35.88
CA ILE A 572 -6.54 12.69 -35.12
C ILE A 572 -7.14 12.19 -33.80
N LYS A 573 -7.44 10.89 -33.70
CA LYS A 573 -7.86 10.26 -32.45
C LYS A 573 -6.64 9.94 -31.59
N TYR A 574 -6.74 10.25 -30.30
CA TYR A 574 -5.73 9.91 -29.30
C TYR A 574 -6.12 8.62 -28.59
N VAL A 575 -5.16 7.95 -27.96
CA VAL A 575 -5.44 6.83 -27.06
C VAL A 575 -4.76 7.10 -25.73
N LEU A 576 -5.46 6.75 -24.65
CA LEU A 576 -4.89 6.68 -23.32
C LEU A 576 -4.55 5.23 -23.03
N CYS A 577 -3.25 4.95 -22.95
CA CYS A 577 -2.72 3.65 -22.60
C CYS A 577 -2.30 3.67 -21.13
N GLN A 578 -2.66 2.63 -20.38
CA GLN A 578 -2.12 2.38 -19.06
C GLN A 578 -1.18 1.17 -19.04
N THR A 579 -0.20 1.26 -18.17
CA THR A 579 0.63 0.14 -17.73
C THR A 579 0.80 0.23 -16.21
N ILE A 580 1.42 -0.80 -15.66
CA ILE A 580 1.79 -0.87 -14.26
C ILE A 580 3.12 -0.14 -14.05
N ALA A 581 3.26 0.55 -12.92
CA ALA A 581 4.53 1.15 -12.52
C ALA A 581 5.60 0.09 -12.30
N TYR A 582 6.86 0.53 -12.41
CA TYR A 582 7.94 -0.22 -11.80
C TYR A 582 7.75 -0.20 -10.29
N ASP A 583 7.78 -1.39 -9.69
CA ASP A 583 7.56 -1.63 -8.28
C ASP A 583 8.24 -2.95 -7.85
N THR A 584 7.84 -3.47 -6.69
CA THR A 584 8.36 -4.74 -6.16
C THR A 584 8.18 -5.95 -7.09
N ASP A 585 7.13 -5.98 -7.90
CA ASP A 585 6.79 -7.10 -8.79
C ASP A 585 7.22 -6.85 -10.24
N ASN A 586 7.26 -5.58 -10.66
CA ASN A 586 7.52 -5.18 -12.04
C ASN A 586 8.84 -4.40 -12.10
N VAL A 587 9.92 -5.05 -12.54
CA VAL A 587 11.26 -4.44 -12.53
C VAL A 587 11.71 -4.14 -13.95
N PRO A 588 12.30 -2.95 -14.21
CA PRO A 588 12.82 -2.62 -15.53
C PRO A 588 13.86 -3.64 -16.02
N GLY A 589 13.77 -4.02 -17.30
CA GLY A 589 14.79 -4.84 -17.97
C GLY A 589 14.78 -6.33 -17.66
N THR A 590 13.70 -6.87 -17.05
CA THR A 590 13.51 -8.34 -16.87
C THR A 590 12.57 -8.98 -17.90
N LEU A 591 12.37 -8.36 -19.07
CA LEU A 591 11.72 -8.97 -20.23
C LEU A 591 12.56 -8.80 -21.50
#